data_AF-A0AAD4QNH2-F1
#
_entry.id   AF-A0AAD4QNH2-F1
#
_cell.length_a   1.000
_cell.length_b   1.000
_cell.length_c   1.000
_cell.angle_alpha   90.00
_cell.angle_beta   90.00
_cell.angle_gamma   90.00
#
_symmetry.space_group_name_H-M   'P 1'
#
loop_
_entity.id
_entity.type
_entity.pdbx_description
1 polymer ?
#
loop_
_entity_poly.entity_id
_entity_poly.type
_entity_poly.pdbx_seq_one_letter_code
_entity_poly.pdbx_strand_id
1 'polypeptide(L)'
;MAYFYFDFKDSGKQDCRGLVSSLLSQLCARSDPCCGVLLRWHSRLDDCSRQPREDEFIRCLKETLSLPGQSNIYIIVDVLGECPNNSGMPSSRERLMRLIRELVAMLLPRLHVCILGRPEVDIRIVLDPLTSHRVPRHEEQGQSKDVSNYVMSVIKSDPKLQRWRADDRQLVIDSLSQRADGMLDITITMTYAAY
;
A
#
# COMPACT_ATOMS: atom_id res chain seq x y z
N MET A 1 0.58 6.93 13.26
CA MET A 1 0.27 6.59 11.86
C MET A 1 1.52 6.70 11.02
N ALA A 2 1.78 5.70 10.19
CA ALA A 2 2.81 5.69 9.17
C ALA A 2 2.19 5.14 7.88
N TYR A 3 2.70 5.57 6.73
CA TYR A 3 2.15 5.17 5.44
C TYR A 3 3.25 4.90 4.42
N PHE A 4 2.97 4.04 3.46
CA PHE A 4 3.85 3.75 2.35
C PHE A 4 3.01 3.48 1.11
N TYR A 5 3.40 4.05 -0.03
CA TYR A 5 2.77 3.77 -1.31
C TYR A 5 3.80 3.12 -2.22
N PHE A 6 3.42 2.05 -2.91
CA PHE A 6 4.26 1.44 -3.93
C PHE A 6 4.19 2.25 -5.22
N ASP A 7 5.31 2.34 -5.93
CA ASP A 7 5.42 3.09 -7.19
C ASP A 7 6.34 2.34 -8.17
N PHE A 8 5.78 1.87 -9.27
CA PHE A 8 6.53 1.16 -10.31
C PHE A 8 7.61 2.01 -11.01
N LYS A 9 7.58 3.33 -10.84
CA LYS A 9 8.59 4.25 -11.39
C LYS A 9 9.76 4.49 -10.43
N ASP A 10 9.59 4.20 -9.15
CA ASP A 10 10.58 4.46 -8.11
C ASP A 10 11.09 3.14 -7.51
N SER A 11 12.31 2.75 -7.87
CA SER A 11 12.91 1.50 -7.39
C SER A 11 13.05 1.42 -5.87
N GLY A 12 13.14 2.57 -5.18
CA GLY A 12 13.13 2.64 -3.72
C GLY A 12 11.75 2.40 -3.10
N LYS A 13 10.69 2.40 -3.91
CA LYS A 13 9.30 2.13 -3.51
C LYS A 13 8.75 0.82 -4.05
N GLN A 14 9.62 -0.14 -4.33
CA GLN A 14 9.26 -1.42 -4.97
C GLN A 14 9.58 -2.65 -4.13
N ASP A 15 10.14 -2.49 -2.92
CA ASP A 15 10.54 -3.62 -2.11
C ASP A 15 10.20 -3.45 -0.62
N CYS A 16 10.37 -4.55 0.11
CA CYS A 16 10.15 -4.59 1.55
C CYS A 16 11.08 -3.64 2.29
N ARG A 17 12.31 -3.51 1.83
CA ARG A 17 13.30 -2.65 2.47
C ARG A 17 12.90 -1.17 2.42
N GLY A 18 12.41 -0.68 1.28
CA GLY A 18 11.88 0.66 1.12
C GLY A 18 10.70 0.91 2.05
N LEU A 19 9.75 -0.03 2.11
CA LEU A 19 8.61 0.02 3.02
C LEU A 19 9.06 0.09 4.47
N VAL A 20 9.88 -0.85 4.92
CA VAL A 20 10.31 -0.94 6.33
C VAL A 20 11.13 0.29 6.74
N SER A 21 12.03 0.75 5.88
CA SER A 21 12.85 1.93 6.14
C SER A 21 11.99 3.19 6.28
N SER A 22 11.00 3.36 5.40
CA SER A 22 10.06 4.47 5.46
C SER A 22 9.20 4.43 6.74
N LEU A 23 8.67 3.25 7.08
CA LEU A 23 7.88 3.07 8.30
C LEU A 23 8.70 3.36 9.56
N LEU A 24 9.92 2.83 9.66
CA LEU A 24 10.81 3.09 10.79
C LEU A 24 11.11 4.59 10.93
N SER A 25 11.45 5.26 9.82
CA SER A 25 11.71 6.70 9.82
C SER A 25 10.50 7.51 10.33
N GLN A 26 9.31 7.22 9.81
CA GLN A 26 8.08 7.89 10.23
C GLN A 26 7.70 7.60 11.69
N LEU A 27 7.90 6.38 12.17
CA LEU A 27 7.63 6.01 13.57
C LEU A 27 8.61 6.70 14.52
N CYS A 28 9.89 6.77 14.15
CA CYS A 28 10.93 7.45 14.94
C CYS A 28 10.68 8.95 15.02
N ALA A 29 10.32 9.59 13.91
CA ALA A 29 10.01 11.03 13.87
C ALA A 29 8.82 11.43 14.76
N ARG A 30 8.02 10.46 15.20
CA ARG A 30 6.80 10.69 16.01
C ARG A 30 6.93 10.28 17.47
N SER A 31 8.00 9.59 17.86
CA SER A 31 8.10 8.93 19.16
C SER A 31 9.56 8.71 19.56
N ASP A 32 9.99 9.38 20.62
CA ASP A 32 11.33 9.20 21.19
C ASP A 32 11.63 7.74 21.57
N PRO A 33 10.70 6.97 22.17
CA PRO A 33 10.90 5.53 22.40
C PRO A 33 11.18 4.73 21.11
N CYS A 34 10.49 5.06 20.01
CA CYS A 34 10.73 4.41 18.71
C CYS A 34 12.13 4.77 18.18
N CYS A 35 12.50 6.05 18.27
CA CYS A 35 13.83 6.51 17.91
C CYS A 35 14.91 5.79 18.74
N GLY A 36 14.66 5.59 20.03
CA GLY A 36 15.54 4.83 20.93
C GLY A 36 15.76 3.37 20.49
N VAL A 37 14.74 2.69 19.95
CA VAL A 37 14.90 1.34 19.37
C VAL A 37 15.83 1.39 18.17
N LEU A 38 15.59 2.32 17.24
CA LEU A 38 16.40 2.45 16.02
C LEU A 38 17.86 2.80 16.35
N LEU A 39 18.11 3.70 17.30
CA LEU A 39 19.45 4.08 17.73
C LEU A 39 20.19 2.89 18.39
N ARG A 40 19.52 2.15 19.28
CA ARG A 40 20.11 0.94 19.89
C ARG A 40 20.41 -0.14 18.84
N TRP A 41 19.51 -0.30 17.87
CA TRP A 41 19.73 -1.21 16.76
C TRP A 41 20.92 -0.77 15.92
N HIS A 42 21.01 0.52 15.58
CA HIS A 42 22.13 1.08 14.81
C HIS A 42 23.47 0.92 15.55
N SER A 43 23.50 1.12 16.87
CA SER A 43 24.73 0.94 17.66
C SER A 43 25.22 -0.51 17.74
N ARG A 44 24.36 -1.51 17.47
CA ARG A 44 24.71 -2.94 17.46
C ARG A 44 25.25 -3.41 16.11
N LEU A 45 25.12 -2.59 15.07
CA LEU A 45 25.78 -2.84 13.80
C LEU A 45 27.25 -2.49 13.99
N ASP A 46 28.03 -3.47 14.45
CA ASP A 46 29.46 -3.38 14.82
C ASP A 46 30.40 -2.91 13.68
N ASP A 47 29.86 -2.58 12.52
CA ASP A 47 30.61 -2.03 11.40
C ASP A 47 29.68 -1.14 10.57
N CYS A 48 29.92 0.18 10.60
CA CYS A 48 29.20 1.16 9.76
C CYS A 48 29.42 0.94 8.25
N SER A 49 30.21 -0.07 7.87
CA SER A 49 30.51 -0.46 6.49
C SER A 49 29.56 -1.53 5.93
N ARG A 50 28.84 -2.28 6.78
CA ARG A 50 27.94 -3.34 6.32
C ARG A 50 26.54 -2.79 6.08
N GLN A 51 26.03 -2.96 4.87
CA GLN A 51 24.63 -2.68 4.59
C GLN A 51 23.76 -3.66 5.41
N PRO A 52 22.84 -3.16 6.27
CA PRO A 52 22.05 -4.05 7.12
C PRO A 52 21.10 -4.88 6.26
N ARG A 53 20.92 -6.14 6.64
CA ARG A 53 20.07 -7.09 5.88
C ARG A 53 18.60 -6.74 6.08
N GLU A 54 17.77 -7.06 5.10
CA GLU A 54 16.31 -6.85 5.14
C GLU A 54 15.68 -7.42 6.42
N ASP A 55 16.09 -8.62 6.83
CA ASP A 55 15.61 -9.27 8.07
C ASP A 55 15.96 -8.48 9.34
N GLU A 56 17.09 -7.77 9.35
CA GLU A 56 17.52 -6.95 10.49
C GLU A 56 16.63 -5.70 10.61
N PHE A 57 16.27 -5.09 9.47
CA PHE A 57 15.30 -3.99 9.42
C PHE A 57 13.91 -4.45 9.85
N ILE A 58 13.45 -5.60 9.37
CA ILE A 58 12.15 -6.18 9.76
C ILE A 58 12.12 -6.44 11.27
N ARG A 59 13.20 -6.98 11.84
CA ARG A 59 13.30 -7.18 13.30
C ARG A 59 13.22 -5.85 14.05
N CYS A 60 13.94 -4.82 13.61
CA CYS A 60 13.87 -3.49 14.21
C CYS A 60 12.44 -2.93 14.16
N LEU A 61 11.71 -3.10 13.05
CA LEU A 61 10.32 -2.68 12.94
C LEU A 61 9.43 -3.42 13.94
N LYS A 62 9.54 -4.75 14.02
CA LYS A 62 8.73 -5.55 14.97
C LYS A 62 9.01 -5.17 16.42
N GLU A 63 10.26 -4.92 16.79
CA GLU A 63 10.64 -4.42 18.11
C GLU A 63 10.02 -3.04 18.38
N THR A 64 10.07 -2.15 17.38
CA THR A 64 9.48 -0.80 17.47
C THR A 64 7.97 -0.85 17.67
N LEU A 65 7.27 -1.74 16.97
CA LEU A 65 5.81 -1.92 17.09
C LEU A 65 5.41 -2.60 18.40
N SER A 66 6.29 -3.41 18.99
CA SER A 66 6.05 -4.14 20.24
C SER A 66 6.30 -3.32 21.50
N LEU A 67 6.76 -2.07 21.38
CA LEU A 67 7.08 -1.24 22.54
C LEU A 67 5.84 -1.04 23.44
N PRO A 68 5.97 -1.23 24.76
CA PRO A 68 4.88 -1.01 25.70
C PRO A 68 4.55 0.49 25.81
N GLY A 69 3.31 0.81 26.20
CA GLY A 69 2.87 2.19 26.45
C GLY A 69 2.66 3.06 25.21
N GLN A 70 2.81 2.51 24.00
CA GLN A 70 2.49 3.22 22.77
C GLN A 70 0.98 3.44 22.61
N SER A 71 0.59 4.51 21.93
CA SER A 71 -0.76 4.70 21.40
C SER A 71 -1.05 3.78 20.21
N ASN A 72 -2.28 3.77 19.69
CA ASN A 72 -2.61 3.04 18.47
C ASN A 72 -1.70 3.42 17.30
N ILE A 73 -1.20 2.41 16.59
CA ILE A 73 -0.35 2.52 15.42
C ILE A 73 -1.13 2.07 14.20
N TYR A 74 -1.34 3.01 13.29
CA TYR A 74 -1.94 2.76 11.99
C TYR A 74 -0.84 2.70 10.94
N ILE A 75 -0.75 1.59 10.21
CA ILE A 75 0.12 1.43 9.04
C ILE A 75 -0.76 1.34 7.81
N ILE A 76 -0.56 2.26 6.87
CA ILE A 76 -1.27 2.27 5.59
C ILE A 76 -0.28 1.86 4.49
N VAL A 77 -0.62 0.81 3.74
CA VAL A 77 0.17 0.34 2.60
C VAL A 77 -0.68 0.49 1.35
N ASP A 78 -0.27 1.39 0.46
CA ASP A 78 -1.02 1.77 -0.72
C ASP A 78 -0.43 1.20 -2.01
N VAL A 79 -1.33 0.93 -2.96
CA VAL A 79 -1.08 0.46 -4.33
C VAL A 79 -0.21 -0.80 -4.39
N LEU A 80 -0.51 -1.79 -3.54
CA LEU A 80 0.33 -3.00 -3.42
C LEU A 80 0.59 -3.73 -4.75
N GLY A 81 -0.33 -3.63 -5.72
CA GLY A 81 -0.16 -4.17 -7.08
C GLY A 81 1.06 -3.63 -7.84
N GLU A 82 1.59 -2.46 -7.48
CA GLU A 82 2.81 -1.91 -8.09
C GLU A 82 4.10 -2.55 -7.51
N CYS A 83 3.99 -3.36 -6.45
CA CYS A 83 5.11 -4.14 -5.94
C CYS A 83 5.45 -5.27 -6.93
N PRO A 84 6.68 -5.33 -7.47
CA PRO A 84 7.07 -6.30 -8.48
C PRO A 84 6.89 -7.74 -8.02
N ASN A 85 6.27 -8.55 -8.89
CA ASN A 85 6.07 -9.99 -8.68
C ASN A 85 6.78 -10.87 -9.72
N ASN A 86 7.57 -10.26 -10.62
CA ASN A 86 8.14 -10.93 -11.80
C ASN A 86 9.65 -11.19 -11.69
N SER A 87 10.27 -10.81 -10.58
CA SER A 87 11.73 -10.86 -10.41
C SER A 87 12.12 -11.27 -8.99
N GLY A 88 13.15 -12.10 -8.90
CA GLY A 88 13.63 -12.71 -7.65
C GLY A 88 12.80 -13.93 -7.21
N MET A 89 13.41 -14.80 -6.40
CA MET A 89 12.73 -15.93 -5.76
C MET A 89 13.17 -16.02 -4.29
N PRO A 90 12.32 -15.61 -3.32
CA PRO A 90 10.97 -15.06 -3.50
C PRO A 90 10.96 -13.65 -4.10
N SER A 91 9.90 -13.30 -4.81
CA SER A 91 9.69 -11.97 -5.40
C SER A 91 9.55 -10.90 -4.32
N SER A 92 9.71 -9.61 -4.68
CA SER A 92 9.49 -8.50 -3.74
C SER A 92 8.08 -8.52 -3.15
N ARG A 93 7.07 -8.84 -3.98
CA ARG A 93 5.68 -8.98 -3.53
C ARG A 93 5.48 -10.17 -2.60
N GLU A 94 6.08 -11.32 -2.88
CA GLU A 94 6.00 -12.48 -1.99
C GLU A 94 6.63 -12.21 -0.62
N ARG A 95 7.76 -11.50 -0.58
CA ARG A 95 8.41 -11.06 0.67
C ARG A 95 7.52 -10.09 1.44
N LEU A 96 6.86 -9.16 0.74
CA LEU A 96 5.92 -8.21 1.35
C LEU A 96 4.73 -8.93 1.98
N MET A 97 4.16 -9.89 1.26
CA MET A 97 3.07 -10.73 1.76
C MET A 97 3.45 -11.54 2.99
N ARG A 98 4.70 -12.04 3.04
CA ARG A 98 5.25 -12.68 4.23
C ARG A 98 5.34 -11.69 5.39
N LEU A 99 5.88 -10.49 5.17
CA LEU A 99 5.96 -9.45 6.20
C LEU A 99 4.57 -9.08 6.75
N ILE A 100 3.58 -8.89 5.88
CA ILE A 100 2.20 -8.58 6.30
C ILE A 100 1.64 -9.69 7.19
N ARG A 101 1.77 -10.96 6.79
CA ARG A 101 1.37 -12.11 7.62
C ARG A 101 2.05 -12.08 8.98
N GLU A 102 3.36 -11.84 8.99
CA GLU A 102 4.13 -11.78 10.23
C GLU A 102 3.67 -10.65 11.15
N LEU A 103 3.38 -9.46 10.61
CA LEU A 103 2.87 -8.32 11.39
C LEU A 103 1.48 -8.60 11.99
N VAL A 104 0.58 -9.24 11.23
CA VAL A 104 -0.74 -9.63 11.72
C VAL A 104 -0.64 -10.72 12.78
N ALA A 105 0.25 -11.71 12.57
CA ALA A 105 0.48 -12.80 13.51
C ALA A 105 1.12 -12.37 14.84
N MET A 106 1.64 -11.14 14.94
CA MET A 106 2.09 -10.58 16.22
C MET A 106 0.94 -10.31 17.19
N LEU A 107 -0.31 -10.26 16.69
CA LEU A 107 -1.51 -10.05 17.51
C LEU A 107 -1.40 -8.86 18.47
N LEU A 108 -0.80 -7.76 18.00
CA LEU A 108 -0.67 -6.52 18.77
C LEU A 108 -2.02 -5.76 18.77
N PRO A 109 -2.70 -5.59 19.92
CA PRO A 109 -4.02 -4.94 19.98
C PRO A 109 -4.07 -3.51 19.46
N ARG A 110 -2.91 -2.83 19.49
CA ARG A 110 -2.75 -1.44 19.08
C ARG A 110 -2.34 -1.27 17.62
N LEU A 111 -2.01 -2.35 16.93
CA LEU A 111 -1.54 -2.32 15.56
C LEU A 111 -2.73 -2.50 14.62
N HIS A 112 -2.93 -1.51 13.75
CA HIS A 112 -3.92 -1.55 12.69
C HIS A 112 -3.21 -1.45 11.35
N VAL A 113 -3.34 -2.48 10.51
CA VAL A 113 -2.75 -2.47 9.17
C VAL A 113 -3.87 -2.33 8.16
N CYS A 114 -3.77 -1.30 7.33
CA CYS A 114 -4.65 -1.01 6.22
C CYS A 114 -3.89 -1.22 4.92
N ILE A 115 -4.35 -2.15 4.10
CA ILE A 115 -3.74 -2.43 2.79
C ILE A 115 -4.74 -2.04 1.71
N LEU A 116 -4.25 -1.25 0.75
CA LEU A 116 -4.96 -0.78 -0.42
C LEU A 116 -4.29 -1.42 -1.64
N GLY A 117 -5.09 -2.03 -2.51
CA GLY A 117 -4.58 -2.62 -3.73
C GLY A 117 -5.65 -3.33 -4.54
N ARG A 118 -5.26 -3.77 -5.73
CA ARG A 118 -6.11 -4.52 -6.63
C ARG A 118 -6.37 -5.93 -6.09
N PRO A 119 -7.55 -6.52 -6.35
CA PRO A 119 -7.90 -7.87 -5.90
C PRO A 119 -7.23 -8.96 -6.77
N GLU A 120 -5.94 -8.83 -7.05
CA GLU A 120 -5.16 -9.83 -7.77
C GLU A 120 -5.11 -11.14 -6.97
N VAL A 121 -5.08 -12.29 -7.68
CA VAL A 121 -5.26 -13.60 -7.06
C VAL A 121 -4.22 -13.89 -5.98
N ASP A 122 -2.95 -13.57 -6.25
CA ASP A 122 -1.82 -13.73 -5.32
C ASP A 122 -1.97 -12.85 -4.07
N ILE A 123 -2.48 -11.62 -4.23
CA ILE A 123 -2.77 -10.70 -3.12
C ILE A 123 -3.93 -11.26 -2.27
N ARG A 124 -5.01 -11.67 -2.92
CA ARG A 124 -6.21 -12.19 -2.25
C ARG A 124 -5.91 -13.44 -1.44
N ILE A 125 -5.15 -14.40 -1.98
CA ILE A 125 -4.79 -15.62 -1.25
C ILE A 125 -4.12 -15.30 0.11
N VAL A 126 -3.37 -14.21 0.19
CA VAL A 126 -2.68 -13.79 1.42
C VAL A 126 -3.58 -12.97 2.31
N LEU A 127 -4.23 -11.95 1.77
CA LEU A 127 -4.97 -10.98 2.58
C LEU A 127 -6.31 -11.55 3.01
N ASP A 128 -6.97 -12.35 2.18
CA ASP A 128 -8.33 -12.80 2.41
C ASP A 128 -8.56 -13.48 3.77
N PRO A 129 -7.67 -14.37 4.25
CA PRO A 129 -7.77 -14.98 5.57
C PRO A 129 -7.39 -14.04 6.73
N LEU A 130 -6.64 -12.98 6.46
CA LEU A 130 -6.16 -12.01 7.46
C LEU A 130 -7.15 -10.86 7.64
N THR A 131 -7.99 -10.59 6.63
CA THR A 131 -8.88 -9.45 6.63
C THR A 131 -10.02 -9.62 7.63
N SER A 132 -10.10 -8.73 8.61
CA SER A 132 -11.25 -8.64 9.51
C SER A 132 -12.37 -7.79 8.90
N HIS A 133 -12.01 -6.73 8.17
CA HIS A 133 -12.96 -5.86 7.48
C HIS A 133 -12.51 -5.61 6.05
N ARG A 134 -13.40 -5.90 5.11
CA ARG A 134 -13.27 -5.49 3.72
C ARG A 134 -14.25 -4.37 3.48
N VAL A 135 -13.77 -3.30 2.87
CA VAL A 135 -14.68 -2.37 2.20
C VAL A 135 -14.91 -2.95 0.81
N PRO A 136 -16.11 -3.51 0.54
CA PRO A 136 -16.41 -4.04 -0.78
C PRO A 136 -16.41 -2.90 -1.81
N ARG A 137 -16.17 -3.30 -3.05
CA ARG A 137 -16.33 -2.45 -4.24
C ARG A 137 -17.65 -1.67 -4.16
N HIS A 138 -17.61 -0.36 -4.43
CA HIS A 138 -18.81 0.37 -4.79
C HIS A 138 -19.35 -0.23 -6.09
N GLU A 139 -20.48 -0.93 -6.03
CA GLU A 139 -21.09 -1.66 -7.15
C GLU A 139 -21.15 -0.83 -8.44
N GLU A 140 -20.32 -1.23 -9.41
CA GLU A 140 -20.46 -1.36 -10.89
C GLU A 140 -21.29 -0.38 -11.74
N GLN A 141 -22.14 0.49 -11.20
CA GLN A 141 -22.91 1.48 -11.98
C GLN A 141 -22.54 2.92 -11.67
N GLY A 142 -22.10 3.22 -10.44
CA GLY A 142 -21.67 4.57 -10.06
C GLY A 142 -20.38 5.00 -10.76
N GLN A 143 -19.38 4.11 -10.79
CA GLN A 143 -18.04 4.44 -11.29
C GLN A 143 -18.02 4.73 -12.80
N SER A 144 -18.69 3.91 -13.61
CA SER A 144 -18.77 4.14 -15.06
C SER A 144 -19.48 5.46 -15.38
N LYS A 145 -20.53 5.78 -14.61
CA LYS A 145 -21.25 7.06 -14.72
C LYS A 145 -20.40 8.25 -14.28
N ASP A 146 -19.63 8.12 -13.20
CA ASP A 146 -18.75 9.18 -12.71
C ASP A 146 -17.59 9.45 -13.67
N VAL A 147 -16.98 8.39 -14.23
CA VAL A 147 -15.98 8.52 -15.30
C VAL A 147 -16.59 9.19 -16.52
N SER A 148 -17.77 8.74 -16.95
CA SER A 148 -18.49 9.33 -18.08
C SER A 148 -18.78 10.82 -17.87
N ASN A 149 -19.29 11.18 -16.68
CA ASN A 149 -19.54 12.57 -16.28
C ASN A 149 -18.26 13.40 -16.27
N TYR A 150 -17.16 12.85 -15.77
CA TYR A 150 -15.86 13.51 -15.77
C TYR A 150 -15.37 13.74 -17.20
N VAL A 151 -15.34 12.71 -18.06
CA VAL A 151 -14.91 12.84 -19.47
C VAL A 151 -15.78 13.86 -20.21
N MET A 152 -17.10 13.81 -20.00
CA MET A 152 -18.03 14.81 -20.52
C MET A 152 -17.69 16.23 -20.04
N SER A 153 -17.36 16.41 -18.76
CA SER A 153 -16.99 17.71 -18.21
C SER A 153 -15.69 18.24 -18.84
N VAL A 154 -14.69 17.37 -19.06
CA VAL A 154 -13.43 17.72 -19.69
C VAL A 154 -13.66 18.17 -21.13
N ILE A 155 -14.41 17.39 -21.92
CA ILE A 155 -14.77 17.73 -23.31
C ILE A 155 -15.52 19.06 -23.38
N LYS A 156 -16.44 19.31 -22.44
CA LYS A 156 -17.17 20.58 -22.35
C LYS A 156 -16.29 21.75 -21.93
N SER A 157 -15.22 21.52 -21.18
CA SER A 157 -14.34 22.59 -20.69
C SER A 157 -13.22 22.98 -21.66
N ASP A 158 -12.78 22.06 -22.52
CA ASP A 158 -11.65 22.29 -23.44
C ASP A 158 -12.12 22.74 -24.84
N PRO A 159 -11.78 23.97 -25.29
CA PRO A 159 -12.17 24.49 -26.61
C PRO A 159 -11.66 23.67 -27.80
N LYS A 160 -10.56 22.91 -27.66
CA LYS A 160 -10.04 22.04 -28.71
C LYS A 160 -10.90 20.77 -28.85
N LEU A 161 -11.29 20.18 -27.71
CA LEU A 161 -12.13 18.99 -27.69
C LEU A 161 -13.57 19.29 -28.15
N GLN A 162 -14.07 20.49 -27.86
CA GLN A 162 -15.36 20.95 -28.38
C GLN A 162 -15.42 21.08 -29.91
N ARG A 163 -14.28 21.10 -30.62
CA ARG A 163 -14.24 21.15 -32.09
C ARG A 163 -14.36 19.78 -32.74
N TRP A 164 -14.23 18.69 -31.98
CA TRP A 164 -14.35 17.33 -32.49
C TRP A 164 -15.77 17.05 -32.98
N ARG A 165 -15.96 16.07 -33.87
CA ARG A 165 -17.30 15.68 -34.31
C ARG A 165 -18.08 15.09 -33.13
N ALA A 166 -19.41 15.16 -33.20
CA ALA A 166 -20.25 14.59 -32.14
C ALA A 166 -19.94 13.09 -31.94
N ASP A 167 -19.78 12.36 -33.05
CA ASP A 167 -19.45 10.93 -33.03
C ASP A 167 -18.10 10.64 -32.37
N ASP A 168 -17.08 11.47 -32.63
CA ASP A 168 -15.75 11.33 -32.00
C ASP A 168 -15.80 11.57 -30.49
N ARG A 169 -16.59 12.58 -30.07
CA ARG A 169 -16.79 12.88 -28.64
C ARG A 169 -17.49 11.72 -27.94
N GLN A 170 -18.54 11.18 -28.56
CA GLN A 170 -19.27 10.04 -28.02
C GLN A 170 -18.39 8.79 -27.93
N LEU A 171 -17.61 8.51 -28.99
CA LEU A 171 -16.67 7.40 -29.01
C LEU A 171 -15.64 7.47 -27.87
N VAL A 172 -15.12 8.67 -27.57
CA VAL A 172 -14.16 8.85 -26.47
C VAL A 172 -14.84 8.69 -25.10
N ILE A 173 -16.05 9.24 -24.92
CA ILE A 173 -16.83 9.04 -23.69
C ILE A 173 -17.06 7.55 -23.45
N ASP A 174 -17.57 6.83 -24.45
CA ASP A 174 -17.89 5.40 -24.32
C ASP A 174 -16.62 4.57 -24.11
N SER A 175 -15.58 4.82 -24.92
CA SER A 175 -14.32 4.07 -24.83
C SER A 175 -13.62 4.26 -23.50
N LEU A 176 -13.55 5.50 -22.99
CA LEU A 176 -12.90 5.76 -21.70
C LEU A 176 -13.76 5.29 -20.54
N SER A 177 -15.08 5.43 -20.60
CA SER A 177 -15.99 4.95 -19.53
C SER A 177 -15.99 3.42 -19.44
N GLN A 178 -15.87 2.73 -20.58
CA GLN A 178 -15.78 1.28 -20.63
C GLN A 178 -14.39 0.76 -20.22
N ARG A 179 -13.31 1.44 -20.64
CA ARG A 179 -11.93 1.01 -20.33
C ARG A 179 -11.42 1.46 -18.98
N ALA A 180 -12.08 2.42 -18.32
CA ALA A 180 -11.75 2.82 -16.96
C ALA A 180 -12.18 1.78 -15.91
N ASP A 181 -12.95 0.77 -16.32
CA ASP A 181 -13.34 -0.37 -15.49
C ASP A 181 -12.07 -1.08 -14.98
N GLY A 182 -11.74 -0.86 -13.70
CA GLY A 182 -10.55 -1.41 -13.02
C GLY A 182 -9.45 -0.42 -12.61
N MET A 183 -9.55 0.88 -12.98
CA MET A 183 -8.51 1.87 -12.60
C MET A 183 -8.53 2.23 -11.10
N LEU A 184 -9.69 2.13 -10.45
CA LEU A 184 -9.91 2.45 -9.03
C LEU A 184 -10.22 1.19 -8.20
N ASP A 185 -9.61 0.06 -8.57
CA ASP A 185 -9.74 -1.20 -7.84
C ASP A 185 -8.90 -1.16 -6.56
N ILE A 186 -9.49 -0.62 -5.51
CA ILE A 186 -8.88 -0.57 -4.19
C ILE A 186 -9.72 -1.42 -3.24
N THR A 187 -9.20 -2.61 -2.91
CA THR A 187 -9.67 -3.35 -1.75
C THR A 187 -9.01 -2.77 -0.52
N ILE A 188 -9.81 -2.31 0.44
CA ILE A 188 -9.32 -1.92 1.76
C ILE A 188 -9.41 -3.16 2.66
N THR A 189 -8.27 -3.68 3.06
CA THR A 189 -8.17 -4.73 4.08
C THR A 189 -7.71 -4.10 5.39
N MET A 190 -8.55 -4.16 6.41
CA MET A 190 -8.14 -3.88 7.78
C MET A 190 -7.96 -5.18 8.55
N THR A 191 -6.79 -5.33 9.15
CA THR A 191 -6.50 -6.45 10.06
C THR A 191 -6.50 -5.93 11.50
N TYR A 192 -7.21 -6.65 12.37
CA TYR A 192 -7.15 -6.46 13.82
C TYR A 192 -6.41 -7.63 14.43
N ALA A 193 -5.61 -7.36 15.46
CA ALA A 193 -5.30 -8.40 16.42
C ALA A 193 -6.61 -8.77 17.13
N ALA A 194 -7.11 -9.97 16.87
CA ALA A 194 -8.34 -10.47 17.48
C ALA A 194 -8.23 -10.46 19.01
N TYR A 195 -9.35 -10.10 19.65
CA TYR A 195 -9.59 -10.36 21.08
C TYR A 195 -9.80 -11.85 21.32
#